data_AF-A0A069E5E1-F1
#
_entry.id   AF-A0A069E5E1-F1
#
_cell.length_a   1.000
_cell.length_b   1.000
_cell.length_c   1.000
_cell.angle_alpha   90.00
_cell.angle_beta   90.00
_cell.angle_gamma   90.00
#
_symmetry.space_group_name_H-M   'P 1'
#
loop_
_entity.id
_entity.type
_entity.pdbx_description
1 polymer ?
#
loop_
_entity_poly.entity_id
_entity_poly.type
_entity_poly.pdbx_seq_one_letter_code
_entity_poly.pdbx_strand_id
1 'polypeptide(L)'
;MKRLAIAVCAVSMLSACAEGPSRNVWTGAAAGAILGAGAGTLAGGDDGRNAAIGAAVGAIAGAAVGDYMDKQERALREQTAGTGIGVERQGDQIALTMPSNITFDVDSATIKPAFYQSLNEVATTLVDYPSTAVDVIGHASADGPDDYNMQLSQRRAASVQNYLVGQGVASVRLRAIGMGETQPIADNSTPEGRAANRRVEVILTPVTQDSY
;
A
#
# COMPACT_ATOMS: atom_id res chain seq x y z
N MET A 1 -23.92 36.35 50.26
CA MET A 1 -24.36 35.91 48.90
C MET A 1 -23.15 35.88 47.98
N LYS A 2 -23.07 34.83 47.16
CA LYS A 2 -22.17 34.59 46.00
C LYS A 2 -20.80 33.95 46.29
N ARG A 3 -20.73 32.73 45.74
CA ARG A 3 -19.65 31.74 45.63
C ARG A 3 -18.52 32.25 44.73
N LEU A 4 -17.29 31.77 44.96
CA LEU A 4 -16.45 31.27 43.87
C LEU A 4 -15.29 30.43 44.46
N ALA A 5 -15.39 29.11 44.29
CA ALA A 5 -14.26 28.19 44.43
C ALA A 5 -13.78 27.92 43.00
N ILE A 6 -12.53 28.29 42.69
CA ILE A 6 -11.87 27.91 41.44
C ILE A 6 -10.96 26.75 41.80
N ALA A 7 -11.36 25.55 41.37
CA ALA A 7 -10.58 24.34 41.48
C ALA A 7 -9.62 24.22 40.28
N VAL A 8 -8.40 23.85 40.62
CA VAL A 8 -7.25 23.56 39.75
C VAL A 8 -7.53 22.33 38.87
N CYS A 9 -7.10 22.38 37.61
CA CYS A 9 -6.67 21.19 36.87
C CYS A 9 -5.57 21.58 35.88
N ALA A 10 -4.32 21.36 36.32
CA ALA A 10 -3.16 21.30 35.45
C ALA A 10 -3.13 19.92 34.77
N VAL A 11 -3.14 19.89 33.43
CA VAL A 11 -2.73 18.70 32.68
C VAL A 11 -1.70 19.15 31.65
N SER A 12 -0.54 18.53 31.81
CA SER A 12 0.76 18.71 31.18
C SER A 12 0.75 18.56 29.66
N MET A 13 1.39 19.52 29.00
CA MET A 13 1.84 19.43 27.61
C MET A 13 3.00 18.43 27.51
N LEU A 14 2.78 17.28 26.89
CA LEU A 14 3.86 16.45 26.37
C LEU A 14 4.21 16.96 24.97
N SER A 15 5.16 17.90 24.92
CA SER A 15 5.85 18.28 23.70
C SER A 15 6.90 17.22 23.42
N ALA A 16 6.60 16.24 22.57
CA ALA A 16 7.59 15.32 22.05
C ALA A 16 8.34 16.00 20.89
N CYS A 17 9.47 16.64 21.21
CA CYS A 17 10.48 16.95 20.21
C CYS A 17 11.35 15.71 20.02
N ALA A 18 11.31 15.10 18.83
CA ALA A 18 12.33 14.18 18.38
C ALA A 18 12.80 14.65 17.00
N GLU A 19 13.99 15.21 16.97
CA GLU A 19 14.63 15.77 15.77
C GLU A 19 15.93 15.00 15.49
N GLY A 20 15.98 14.36 14.32
CA GLY A 20 17.19 13.87 13.65
C GLY A 20 17.16 12.39 13.20
N PRO A 21 17.89 11.99 12.13
CA PRO A 21 18.47 12.75 11.03
C PRO A 21 17.72 12.56 9.70
N SER A 22 17.88 13.53 8.80
CA SER A 22 17.37 13.52 7.43
C SER A 22 17.96 12.40 6.58
N ARG A 23 17.08 11.69 5.85
CA ARG A 23 17.30 11.10 4.51
C ARG A 23 15.97 10.53 3.98
N ASN A 24 15.27 11.32 3.18
CA ASN A 24 14.32 10.92 2.13
C ASN A 24 13.14 10.00 2.52
N VAL A 25 12.77 9.94 3.80
CA VAL A 25 11.53 9.27 4.22
C VAL A 25 10.41 10.30 4.10
N TRP A 26 9.60 10.12 3.06
CA TRP A 26 8.35 10.84 2.85
C TRP A 26 7.49 10.59 4.10
N THR A 27 7.39 11.61 4.94
CA THR A 27 6.98 11.54 6.35
C THR A 27 5.51 11.15 6.51
N GLY A 28 5.26 9.89 6.89
CA GLY A 28 4.49 9.41 8.05
C GLY A 28 3.10 9.99 8.42
N ALA A 29 2.54 10.93 7.68
CA ALA A 29 1.21 11.49 7.92
C ALA A 29 0.47 11.91 6.64
N ALA A 30 1.18 12.09 5.51
CA ALA A 30 0.56 12.48 4.24
C ALA A 30 0.10 11.29 3.38
N ALA A 31 0.55 10.06 3.66
CA ALA A 31 0.14 8.84 2.94
C ALA A 31 -1.17 8.23 3.47
N GLY A 32 -1.74 8.76 4.56
CA GLY A 32 -2.93 8.21 5.22
C GLY A 32 -4.28 8.53 4.54
N ALA A 33 -4.29 9.22 3.40
CA ALA A 33 -5.51 9.68 2.74
C ALA A 33 -5.73 9.11 1.32
N ILE A 34 -5.05 8.02 0.95
CA ILE A 34 -5.19 7.43 -0.40
C ILE A 34 -6.56 6.73 -0.58
N LEU A 35 -7.16 6.27 0.51
CA LEU A 35 -8.45 5.55 0.47
C LEU A 35 -9.69 6.46 0.54
N GLY A 36 -9.54 7.76 0.81
CA GLY A 36 -10.64 8.63 1.20
C GLY A 36 -10.92 9.79 0.25
N ALA A 37 -11.41 9.52 -0.97
CA ALA A 37 -12.30 10.39 -1.78
C ALA A 37 -12.33 10.04 -3.29
N GLY A 38 -12.28 8.76 -3.67
CA GLY A 38 -12.47 8.39 -5.10
C GLY A 38 -12.57 6.90 -5.41
N ALA A 39 -12.49 6.04 -4.39
CA ALA A 39 -12.20 4.63 -4.54
C ALA A 39 -12.97 3.79 -3.52
N GLY A 40 -14.28 4.02 -3.38
CA GLY A 40 -15.16 3.25 -2.48
C GLY A 40 -15.25 1.74 -2.78
N THR A 41 -14.40 1.21 -3.66
CA THR A 41 -14.32 -0.20 -4.08
C THR A 41 -12.88 -0.74 -4.16
N LEU A 42 -11.85 0.07 -3.80
CA LEU A 42 -10.43 -0.34 -3.90
C LEU A 42 -9.86 -0.90 -2.58
N ALA A 43 -10.70 -1.17 -1.59
CA ALA A 43 -10.34 -1.90 -0.38
C ALA A 43 -11.34 -3.04 -0.16
N GLY A 44 -11.10 -4.19 -0.79
CA GLY A 44 -11.79 -5.45 -0.47
C GLY A 44 -13.31 -5.53 -0.68
N GLY A 45 -13.96 -4.57 -1.33
CA GLY A 45 -15.43 -4.51 -1.47
C GLY A 45 -16.06 -5.42 -2.55
N ASP A 46 -15.46 -6.57 -2.85
CA ASP A 46 -16.02 -7.55 -3.79
C ASP A 46 -16.25 -8.88 -3.06
N ASP A 47 -17.45 -9.04 -2.51
CA ASP A 47 -17.87 -10.21 -1.73
C ASP A 47 -17.66 -11.51 -2.52
N GLY A 48 -17.84 -11.47 -3.85
CA GLY A 48 -17.65 -12.64 -4.73
C GLY A 48 -16.18 -13.03 -4.87
N ARG A 49 -15.29 -12.04 -5.09
CA ARG A 49 -13.83 -12.29 -5.13
C ARG A 49 -13.33 -12.73 -3.77
N ASN A 50 -13.73 -12.06 -2.70
CA ASN A 50 -13.35 -12.47 -1.36
C ASN A 50 -13.81 -13.91 -1.13
N ALA A 51 -15.04 -14.29 -1.52
CA ALA A 51 -15.56 -15.64 -1.30
C ALA A 51 -14.72 -16.68 -2.03
N ALA A 52 -14.29 -16.36 -3.26
CA ALA A 52 -13.35 -17.19 -4.00
C ALA A 52 -12.00 -17.30 -3.30
N ILE A 53 -11.48 -16.23 -2.71
CA ILE A 53 -10.24 -16.26 -1.89
C ILE A 53 -10.46 -17.12 -0.64
N GLY A 54 -11.52 -16.89 0.14
CA GLY A 54 -11.84 -17.68 1.32
C GLY A 54 -12.00 -19.17 1.04
N ALA A 55 -12.58 -19.52 -0.11
CA ALA A 55 -12.68 -20.91 -0.55
C ALA A 55 -11.34 -21.51 -1.00
N ALA A 56 -10.48 -20.72 -1.67
CA ALA A 56 -9.22 -21.20 -2.23
C ALA A 56 -8.11 -21.32 -1.17
N VAL A 57 -8.02 -20.35 -0.26
CA VAL A 57 -6.89 -20.22 0.68
C VAL A 57 -7.32 -20.08 2.15
N GLY A 58 -8.62 -20.01 2.42
CA GLY A 58 -9.16 -19.84 3.77
C GLY A 58 -9.31 -18.37 4.16
N ALA A 59 -10.34 -18.09 4.95
CA ALA A 59 -10.57 -16.80 5.58
C ALA A 59 -10.06 -16.80 7.03
N ILE A 60 -9.61 -15.64 7.51
CA ILE A 60 -9.18 -15.45 8.89
C ILE A 60 -10.40 -15.20 9.77
N ALA A 61 -10.43 -15.79 10.97
CA ALA A 61 -11.43 -15.48 11.97
C ALA A 61 -11.19 -14.08 12.57
N GLY A 62 -12.24 -13.29 12.81
CA GLY A 62 -12.12 -11.89 13.26
C GLY A 62 -11.15 -11.66 14.44
N ALA A 63 -11.18 -12.54 15.45
CA ALA A 63 -10.28 -12.45 16.60
C ALA A 63 -8.78 -12.68 16.28
N ALA A 64 -8.47 -13.32 15.15
CA ALA A 64 -7.11 -13.62 14.70
C ALA A 64 -6.60 -12.65 13.62
N VAL A 65 -7.44 -11.77 13.09
CA VAL A 65 -7.05 -10.83 12.01
C VAL A 65 -5.90 -9.92 12.44
N GLY A 66 -5.97 -9.35 13.64
CA GLY A 66 -4.93 -8.46 14.16
C GLY A 66 -3.55 -9.14 14.19
N ASP A 67 -3.45 -10.28 14.89
CA ASP A 67 -2.18 -11.04 15.00
C ASP A 67 -1.67 -11.53 13.64
N TYR A 68 -2.58 -11.93 12.74
CA TYR A 68 -2.22 -12.31 11.37
C TYR A 68 -1.58 -11.15 10.61
N MET A 69 -2.26 -9.99 10.57
CA MET A 69 -1.79 -8.81 9.85
C MET A 69 -0.52 -8.25 10.48
N ASP A 70 -0.36 -8.30 11.81
CA ASP A 70 0.86 -7.88 12.50
C ASP A 70 2.06 -8.75 12.12
N LYS A 71 1.86 -10.08 12.05
CA LYS A 71 2.90 -11.02 11.61
C LYS A 71 3.26 -10.81 10.14
N GLN A 72 2.26 -10.62 9.28
CA GLN A 72 2.46 -10.35 7.86
C GLN A 72 3.21 -9.03 7.64
N GLU A 73 2.82 -7.96 8.33
CA GLU A 73 3.49 -6.66 8.25
C GLU A 73 4.94 -6.77 8.70
N ARG A 74 5.21 -7.46 9.80
CA ARG A 74 6.58 -7.68 10.28
C ARG A 74 7.41 -8.43 9.25
N ALA A 75 6.89 -9.52 8.69
CA ALA A 75 7.58 -10.29 7.64
C ALA A 75 7.90 -9.42 6.42
N LEU A 76 6.94 -8.61 5.96
CA LEU A 76 7.15 -7.66 4.88
C LEU A 76 8.24 -6.65 5.21
N ARG A 77 8.18 -6.00 6.39
CA ARG A 77 9.19 -5.02 6.82
C ARG A 77 10.59 -5.62 6.89
N GLU A 78 10.71 -6.84 7.38
CA GLU A 78 11.99 -7.56 7.48
C GLU A 78 12.54 -7.91 6.09
N GLN A 79 11.72 -8.52 5.23
CA GLN A 79 12.17 -9.00 3.92
C GLN A 79 12.38 -7.85 2.91
N THR A 80 11.64 -6.75 3.02
CA THR A 80 11.82 -5.59 2.13
C THR A 80 12.77 -4.53 2.70
N ALA A 81 13.42 -4.78 3.82
CA ALA A 81 14.38 -3.84 4.41
C ALA A 81 15.51 -3.51 3.42
N GLY A 82 15.77 -2.21 3.20
CA GLY A 82 16.84 -1.75 2.30
C GLY A 82 16.55 -1.87 0.79
N THR A 83 15.39 -2.42 0.40
CA THR A 83 14.98 -2.53 -1.02
C THR A 83 14.44 -1.22 -1.62
N GLY A 84 14.09 -0.26 -0.76
CA GLY A 84 13.39 0.96 -1.14
C GLY A 84 11.85 0.84 -1.19
N ILE A 85 11.31 -0.34 -0.86
CA ILE A 85 9.86 -0.54 -0.69
C ILE A 85 9.45 0.02 0.68
N GLY A 86 8.51 0.97 0.68
CA GLY A 86 7.87 1.43 1.90
C GLY A 86 6.81 0.44 2.35
N VAL A 87 6.69 0.21 3.67
CA VAL A 87 5.65 -0.66 4.26
C VAL A 87 4.95 0.12 5.36
N GLU A 88 3.64 0.30 5.22
CA GLU A 88 2.82 1.08 6.14
C GLU A 88 1.53 0.34 6.50
N ARG A 89 1.18 0.38 7.79
CA ARG A 89 -0.11 -0.11 8.30
C ARG A 89 -1.16 0.99 8.17
N GLN A 90 -2.29 0.68 7.55
CA GLN A 90 -3.41 1.61 7.34
C GLN A 90 -4.71 0.95 7.83
N GLY A 91 -5.02 1.13 9.11
CA GLY A 91 -6.11 0.40 9.77
C GLY A 91 -5.85 -1.11 9.72
N ASP A 92 -6.77 -1.86 9.13
CA ASP A 92 -6.65 -3.31 8.97
C ASP A 92 -5.84 -3.73 7.72
N GLN A 93 -5.39 -2.77 6.91
CA GLN A 93 -4.69 -3.03 5.66
C GLN A 93 -3.19 -2.77 5.76
N ILE A 94 -2.41 -3.43 4.92
CA ILE A 94 -0.97 -3.12 4.75
C ILE A 94 -0.79 -2.54 3.35
N ALA A 95 -0.16 -1.39 3.25
CA ALA A 95 0.21 -0.76 2.00
C ALA A 95 1.73 -0.88 1.78
N LEU A 96 2.12 -1.43 0.63
CA LEU A 96 3.50 -1.39 0.17
C LEU A 96 3.63 -0.37 -0.96
N THR A 97 4.60 0.52 -0.86
CA THR A 97 4.85 1.57 -1.86
C THR A 97 6.16 1.31 -2.57
N MET A 98 6.10 1.11 -3.89
CA MET A 98 7.24 0.86 -4.76
C MET A 98 7.46 2.05 -5.70
N PRO A 99 8.52 2.84 -5.53
CA PRO A 99 8.83 3.95 -6.43
C PRO A 99 9.12 3.47 -7.85
N SER A 100 8.48 4.08 -8.86
CA SER A 100 8.61 3.61 -10.25
C SER A 100 10.03 3.73 -10.81
N ASN A 101 10.85 4.65 -10.31
CA ASN A 101 12.22 4.87 -10.79
C ASN A 101 13.16 3.69 -10.46
N ILE A 102 12.88 2.94 -9.40
CA ILE A 102 13.65 1.73 -9.05
C ILE A 102 13.00 0.46 -9.59
N THR A 103 11.69 0.47 -9.83
CA THR A 103 10.94 -0.70 -10.35
C THR A 103 10.94 -0.80 -11.88
N PHE A 104 10.87 0.32 -12.60
CA PHE A 104 10.71 0.37 -14.06
C PHE A 104 11.70 1.34 -14.71
N ASP A 105 11.94 1.13 -16.00
CA ASP A 105 12.55 2.15 -16.87
C ASP A 105 11.53 3.25 -17.24
N VAL A 106 12.05 4.38 -17.70
CA VAL A 106 11.24 5.50 -18.21
C VAL A 106 10.35 4.99 -19.34
N ASP A 107 9.07 5.39 -19.32
CA ASP A 107 8.04 4.96 -20.29
C ASP A 107 7.87 3.45 -20.49
N SER A 108 8.39 2.65 -19.55
CA SER A 108 8.31 1.19 -19.61
C SER A 108 7.41 0.64 -18.51
N ALA A 109 6.77 -0.48 -18.83
CA ALA A 109 6.12 -1.37 -17.87
C ALA A 109 6.94 -2.63 -17.56
N THR A 110 8.14 -2.74 -18.16
CA THR A 110 9.05 -3.87 -17.89
C THR A 110 9.73 -3.66 -16.55
N ILE A 111 9.57 -4.63 -15.65
CA ILE A 111 10.22 -4.62 -14.35
C ILE A 111 11.74 -4.73 -14.55
N LYS A 112 12.49 -3.87 -13.86
CA LYS A 112 13.95 -3.88 -13.88
C LYS A 112 14.48 -5.19 -13.28
N PRO A 113 15.50 -5.83 -13.90
CA PRO A 113 16.10 -7.05 -13.34
C PRO A 113 16.59 -6.91 -11.89
N ALA A 114 17.12 -5.73 -11.54
CA ALA A 114 17.59 -5.44 -10.19
C ALA A 114 16.47 -5.43 -9.13
N PHE A 115 15.21 -5.28 -9.54
CA PHE A 115 14.06 -5.23 -8.63
C PHE A 115 13.37 -6.59 -8.44
N TYR A 116 13.74 -7.61 -9.22
CA TYR A 116 13.16 -8.94 -9.10
C TYR A 116 13.41 -9.57 -7.72
N GLN A 117 14.58 -9.36 -7.13
CA GLN A 117 14.85 -9.86 -5.78
C GLN A 117 13.87 -9.26 -4.76
N SER A 118 13.67 -7.95 -4.77
CA SER A 118 12.71 -7.28 -3.88
C SER A 118 11.28 -7.77 -4.08
N LEU A 119 10.87 -8.06 -5.32
CA LEU A 119 9.55 -8.62 -5.59
C LEU A 119 9.43 -10.10 -5.18
N ASN A 120 10.52 -10.86 -5.19
CA ASN A 120 10.52 -12.24 -4.69
C ASN A 120 10.30 -12.29 -3.18
N GLU A 121 10.88 -11.34 -2.45
CA GLU A 121 10.64 -11.17 -1.01
C GLU A 121 9.15 -10.87 -0.75
N VAL A 122 8.57 -9.90 -1.46
CA VAL A 122 7.12 -9.63 -1.37
C VAL A 122 6.30 -10.87 -1.70
N ALA A 123 6.64 -11.58 -2.78
CA ALA A 123 5.92 -12.80 -3.19
C ALA A 123 6.00 -13.91 -2.12
N THR A 124 7.16 -14.12 -1.50
CA THR A 124 7.36 -15.10 -0.44
C THR A 124 6.42 -14.83 0.72
N THR A 125 6.39 -13.58 1.21
CA THR A 125 5.45 -13.21 2.27
C THR A 125 3.99 -13.36 1.82
N LEU A 126 3.64 -13.01 0.58
CA LEU A 126 2.28 -13.20 0.09
C LEU A 126 1.89 -14.68 0.03
N VAL A 127 2.80 -15.59 -0.29
CA VAL A 127 2.57 -17.05 -0.29
C VAL A 127 2.38 -17.57 1.13
N ASP A 128 3.24 -17.16 2.08
CA ASP A 128 3.17 -17.58 3.49
C ASP A 128 1.92 -17.06 4.21
N TYR A 129 1.40 -15.92 3.76
CA TYR A 129 0.21 -15.27 4.30
C TYR A 129 -0.89 -15.17 3.23
N PRO A 130 -1.62 -16.27 2.96
CA PRO A 130 -2.49 -16.33 1.80
C PRO A 130 -3.87 -15.68 2.01
N SER A 131 -4.32 -15.42 3.23
CA SER A 131 -5.68 -14.96 3.54
C SER A 131 -5.85 -13.44 3.44
N THR A 132 -5.27 -12.86 2.38
CA THR A 132 -5.40 -11.45 2.01
C THR A 132 -5.78 -11.31 0.54
N ALA A 133 -6.70 -10.40 0.26
CA ALA A 133 -6.90 -9.83 -1.06
C ALA A 133 -5.78 -8.82 -1.33
N VAL A 134 -5.26 -8.81 -2.55
CA VAL A 134 -4.09 -8.02 -2.94
C VAL A 134 -4.46 -7.17 -4.15
N ASP A 135 -4.51 -5.86 -3.97
CA ASP A 135 -4.73 -4.90 -5.04
C ASP A 135 -3.41 -4.24 -5.41
N VAL A 136 -3.01 -4.35 -6.67
CA VAL A 136 -1.80 -3.75 -7.23
C VAL A 136 -2.21 -2.52 -8.01
N ILE A 137 -1.85 -1.33 -7.54
CA ILE A 137 -2.33 -0.06 -8.05
C ILE A 137 -1.18 0.72 -8.66
N GLY A 138 -1.26 1.02 -9.95
CA GLY A 138 -0.28 1.85 -10.64
C GLY A 138 -0.67 3.32 -10.63
N HIS A 139 0.30 4.19 -10.38
CA HIS A 139 0.14 5.65 -10.46
C HIS A 139 1.18 6.28 -11.40
N ALA A 140 0.80 7.39 -12.01
CA ALA A 140 1.64 8.24 -12.85
C ALA A 140 1.77 9.65 -12.24
N SER A 141 2.78 10.41 -12.69
CA SER A 141 2.82 11.86 -12.46
C SER A 141 1.97 12.59 -13.49
N ALA A 142 1.67 13.86 -13.26
CA ALA A 142 0.96 14.73 -14.21
C ALA A 142 1.79 15.12 -15.47
N ASP A 143 2.83 14.35 -15.78
CA ASP A 143 3.63 14.56 -16.98
C ASP A 143 2.98 13.76 -18.13
N GLY A 144 2.61 14.43 -19.23
CA GLY A 144 2.06 13.77 -20.42
C GLY A 144 0.53 13.63 -20.41
N PRO A 145 -0.05 12.99 -21.44
CA PRO A 145 -1.50 12.86 -21.59
C PRO A 145 -2.14 11.91 -20.56
N ASP A 146 -3.31 12.28 -20.04
CA ASP A 146 -4.06 11.51 -19.04
C ASP A 146 -4.35 10.07 -19.47
N ASP A 147 -4.73 9.87 -20.74
CA ASP A 147 -5.06 8.56 -21.30
C ASP A 147 -3.83 7.65 -21.42
N TYR A 148 -2.69 8.24 -21.79
CA TYR A 148 -1.40 7.56 -21.79
C TYR A 148 -0.98 7.18 -20.38
N ASN A 149 -1.08 8.11 -19.41
CA ASN A 149 -0.76 7.89 -18.00
C ASN A 149 -1.64 6.78 -17.39
N MET A 150 -2.92 6.76 -17.72
CA MET A 150 -3.85 5.71 -17.31
C MET A 150 -3.40 4.35 -17.86
N GLN A 151 -3.14 4.25 -19.17
CA GLN A 151 -2.70 2.99 -19.78
C GLN A 151 -1.35 2.50 -19.26
N LEU A 152 -0.37 3.40 -19.09
CA LEU A 152 0.95 3.06 -18.59
C LEU A 152 0.88 2.54 -17.15
N SER A 153 0.11 3.23 -16.30
CA SER A 153 -0.09 2.82 -14.91
C SER A 153 -0.77 1.45 -14.80
N GLN A 154 -1.79 1.18 -15.62
CA GLN A 154 -2.43 -0.14 -15.71
C GLN A 154 -1.46 -1.23 -16.16
N ARG A 155 -0.63 -0.98 -17.18
CA ARG A 155 0.37 -1.95 -17.65
C ARG A 155 1.43 -2.26 -16.59
N ARG A 156 1.86 -1.25 -15.82
CA ARG A 156 2.81 -1.43 -14.70
C ARG A 156 2.20 -2.27 -13.58
N ALA A 157 0.97 -1.98 -13.19
CA ALA A 157 0.24 -2.78 -12.20
C ALA A 157 0.08 -4.24 -12.67
N ALA A 158 -0.30 -4.45 -13.93
CA ALA A 158 -0.43 -5.79 -14.51
C ALA A 158 0.91 -6.53 -14.57
N SER A 159 2.01 -5.83 -14.84
CA SER A 159 3.35 -6.45 -14.88
C SER A 159 3.79 -6.95 -13.50
N VAL A 160 3.53 -6.17 -12.45
CA VAL A 160 3.79 -6.58 -11.07
C VAL A 160 2.88 -7.75 -10.67
N GLN A 161 1.58 -7.67 -10.96
CA GLN A 161 0.65 -8.79 -10.73
C GLN A 161 1.13 -10.07 -11.40
N ASN A 162 1.44 -10.03 -12.69
CA ASN A 162 1.88 -11.19 -13.46
C ASN A 162 3.17 -11.78 -12.90
N TYR A 163 4.09 -10.93 -12.45
CA TYR A 163 5.31 -11.38 -11.81
C TYR A 163 5.02 -12.13 -10.49
N LEU A 164 4.17 -11.56 -9.63
CA LEU A 164 3.77 -12.19 -8.35
C LEU A 164 3.07 -13.54 -8.58
N VAL A 165 2.19 -13.63 -9.59
CA VAL A 165 1.58 -14.91 -10.00
C VAL A 165 2.67 -15.92 -10.43
N GLY A 166 3.65 -15.48 -11.22
CA GLY A 166 4.77 -16.31 -11.64
C GLY A 166 5.65 -16.81 -10.48
N GLN A 167 5.65 -16.11 -9.35
CA GLN A 167 6.32 -16.52 -8.10
C GLN A 167 5.44 -17.37 -7.18
N GLY A 168 4.22 -17.74 -7.60
CA GLY A 168 3.35 -18.68 -6.87
C GLY A 168 2.23 -18.02 -6.05
N VAL A 169 2.06 -16.70 -6.11
CA VAL A 169 0.92 -16.04 -5.47
C VAL A 169 -0.36 -16.40 -6.23
N ALA A 170 -1.37 -16.92 -5.52
CA ALA A 170 -2.62 -17.33 -6.15
C ALA A 170 -3.30 -16.17 -6.89
N SER A 171 -3.56 -16.34 -8.19
CA SER A 171 -4.08 -15.28 -9.07
C SER A 171 -5.43 -14.71 -8.61
N VAL A 172 -6.30 -15.55 -8.03
CA VAL A 172 -7.60 -15.14 -7.47
C VAL A 172 -7.47 -14.04 -6.41
N ARG A 173 -6.33 -13.98 -5.72
CA ARG A 173 -6.05 -12.95 -4.71
C ARG A 173 -5.63 -11.63 -5.31
N LEU A 174 -5.17 -11.60 -6.55
CA LEU A 174 -4.52 -10.42 -7.14
C LEU A 174 -5.45 -9.68 -8.10
N ARG A 175 -5.44 -8.36 -8.04
CA ARG A 175 -6.12 -7.48 -9.01
C ARG A 175 -5.22 -6.31 -9.36
N ALA A 176 -5.01 -6.06 -10.65
CA ALA A 176 -4.21 -4.93 -11.13
C ALA A 176 -5.10 -3.77 -11.58
N ILE A 177 -4.83 -2.56 -11.08
CA ILE A 177 -5.59 -1.35 -11.34
C ILE A 177 -4.63 -0.23 -11.75
N GLY A 178 -4.89 0.46 -12.84
CA GLY A 178 -4.26 1.73 -13.19
C GLY A 178 -5.10 2.90 -12.70
N MET A 179 -4.47 3.88 -12.06
CA MET A 179 -5.12 5.12 -11.61
C MET A 179 -4.60 6.36 -12.32
N GLY A 180 -3.64 6.23 -13.23
CA GLY A 180 -2.97 7.38 -13.86
C GLY A 180 -2.50 8.39 -12.81
N GLU A 181 -2.78 9.66 -13.04
CA GLU A 181 -2.45 10.77 -12.14
C GLU A 181 -3.53 11.15 -11.14
N THR A 182 -4.65 10.40 -11.08
CA THR A 182 -5.86 10.80 -10.34
C THR A 182 -5.73 10.77 -8.81
N GLN A 183 -4.67 10.13 -8.29
CA GLN A 183 -4.39 10.02 -6.85
C GLN A 183 -2.95 10.44 -6.54
N PRO A 184 -2.64 11.75 -6.64
CA PRO A 184 -1.33 12.26 -6.28
C PRO A 184 -1.16 12.23 -4.76
N ILE A 185 0.01 11.81 -4.30
CA ILE A 185 0.41 11.89 -2.90
C ILE A 185 1.23 13.16 -2.63
N ALA A 186 1.95 13.64 -3.63
CA ALA A 186 2.80 14.83 -3.54
C ALA A 186 2.45 15.87 -4.61
N ASP A 187 3.00 17.07 -4.44
CA ASP A 187 2.77 18.18 -5.38
C ASP A 187 3.40 17.90 -6.76
N ASN A 188 2.54 17.80 -7.78
CA ASN A 188 2.95 17.61 -9.18
C ASN A 188 3.72 18.82 -9.76
N SER A 189 3.71 19.98 -9.10
CA SER A 189 4.49 21.14 -9.56
C SER A 189 6.01 20.94 -9.36
N THR A 190 6.40 20.10 -8.42
CA THR A 190 7.82 19.87 -8.07
C THR A 190 8.38 18.58 -8.69
N PRO A 191 9.66 18.56 -9.13
CA PRO A 191 10.30 17.33 -9.61
C PRO A 191 10.24 16.18 -8.60
N GLU A 192 10.43 16.49 -7.32
CA GLU A 192 10.40 15.54 -6.20
C GLU A 192 8.99 14.97 -6.00
N GLY A 193 7.96 15.82 -6.05
CA GLY A 193 6.59 15.37 -5.91
C GLY A 193 6.12 14.53 -7.09
N ARG A 194 6.50 14.88 -8.33
CA ARG A 194 6.25 14.00 -9.49
C ARG A 194 6.96 12.66 -9.36
N ALA A 195 8.18 12.64 -8.83
CA ALA A 195 8.88 11.37 -8.56
C ALA A 195 8.16 10.51 -7.52
N ALA A 196 7.63 11.12 -6.45
CA ALA A 196 6.83 10.41 -5.46
C ALA A 196 5.51 9.88 -6.04
N ASN A 197 4.84 10.66 -6.90
CA ASN A 197 3.58 10.25 -7.52
C ASN A 197 3.72 9.06 -8.47
N ARG A 198 4.87 8.91 -9.14
CA ARG A 198 5.19 7.75 -9.97
C ARG A 198 5.54 6.55 -9.10
N ARG A 199 4.54 5.74 -8.76
CA ARG A 199 4.69 4.58 -7.87
C ARG A 199 3.72 3.46 -8.25
N VAL A 200 4.01 2.27 -7.75
CA VAL A 200 3.04 1.17 -7.67
C VAL A 200 2.80 0.89 -6.20
N GLU A 201 1.54 0.82 -5.82
CA GLU A 201 1.11 0.42 -4.49
C GLU A 201 0.62 -1.03 -4.52
N VAL A 202 0.87 -1.77 -3.45
CA VAL A 202 0.30 -3.10 -3.24
C VAL A 202 -0.42 -3.06 -1.91
N ILE A 203 -1.75 -3.14 -1.97
CA ILE A 203 -2.64 -3.02 -0.82
C ILE A 203 -3.13 -4.42 -0.45
N LEU A 204 -2.89 -4.80 0.80
CA LEU A 204 -3.29 -6.08 1.37
C LEU A 204 -4.48 -5.84 2.29
N THR A 205 -5.61 -6.45 1.95
CA THR A 205 -6.84 -6.42 2.76
C THR A 205 -7.09 -7.81 3.35
N PRO A 206 -7.28 -7.96 4.66
CA PRO A 206 -7.58 -9.25 5.27
C PRO A 206 -8.92 -9.78 4.76
N VAL A 207 -8.95 -11.07 4.43
CA VAL A 207 -10.19 -11.75 4.06
C VAL A 207 -10.75 -12.43 5.31
N THR A 208 -11.89 -11.97 5.78
CA THR A 208 -12.53 -12.46 7.01
C THR A 208 -13.76 -13.31 6.69
N GLN A 209 -14.20 -14.16 7.63
CA GLN A 209 -15.44 -14.93 7.46
C GLN A 209 -16.69 -14.06 7.36
N ASP A 210 -16.67 -12.86 7.93
CA ASP A 210 -17.75 -11.88 7.86
C ASP A 210 -17.77 -11.11 6.52
N SER A 211 -16.80 -11.37 5.63
CA SER A 211 -16.72 -10.77 4.30
C SER A 211 -17.64 -11.45 3.26
N TYR A 212 -18.58 -12.32 3.69
CA TYR A 212 -19.49 -13.14 2.88
C TYR A 212 -20.94 -13.07 3.35
#